data_AF-A0A1G3MHZ3-F1
#
_entry.id   AF-A0A1G3MHZ3-F1
#
_cell.length_a   1.000
_cell.length_b   1.000
_cell.length_c   1.000
_cell.angle_alpha   90.00
_cell.angle_beta   90.00
_cell.angle_gamma   90.00
#
_symmetry.space_group_name_H-M   'P 1'
#
loop_
_entity.id
_entity.type
_entity.pdbx_description
1 polymer ?
#
loop_
_entity_poly.entity_id
_entity_poly.type
_entity_poly.pdbx_seq_one_letter_code
_entity_poly.pdbx_strand_id
1 'polypeptide(L)'
;MGQVIHYQDDIFLIDSLIGFVADAANLEADADILGETVLSVIQQADRAFRTIRELVLANSHLVDRNEYLMLLGRAAATMADALPKLLAADSAFSGLLQSKADDLRAVSRAHRGFVQEIQALLDTTSPDTANLDDHVSGDELSELLRE
;
A
#
# COMPACT_ATOMS: atom_id res chain seq x y z
N MET A 1 -2.25 27.68 -11.59
CA MET A 1 -1.61 26.61 -12.40
C MET A 1 -2.19 25.31 -11.94
N GLY A 2 -2.86 24.56 -12.83
CA GLY A 2 -3.39 23.24 -12.49
C GLY A 2 -2.23 22.29 -12.24
N GLN A 3 -2.17 21.72 -11.04
CA GLN A 3 -1.17 20.71 -10.71
C GLN A 3 -1.52 19.46 -11.51
N VAL A 4 -0.60 19.00 -12.35
CA VAL A 4 -0.77 17.74 -13.09
C VAL A 4 -0.50 16.61 -12.10
N ILE A 5 -1.49 15.74 -11.91
CA ILE A 5 -1.36 14.55 -11.07
C ILE A 5 -0.90 13.41 -11.97
N HIS A 6 0.21 12.76 -11.59
CA HIS A 6 0.78 11.65 -12.33
C HIS A 6 0.40 10.36 -11.62
N TYR A 7 -0.86 9.94 -11.73
CA TYR A 7 -1.44 8.86 -10.91
C TYR A 7 -0.56 7.61 -10.84
N GLN A 8 -0.11 7.10 -11.98
CA GLN A 8 0.73 5.90 -12.01
C GLN A 8 2.06 6.09 -11.28
N ASP A 9 2.78 7.18 -11.54
CA ASP A 9 4.06 7.48 -10.91
C ASP A 9 3.91 7.76 -9.40
N ASP A 10 2.88 8.52 -9.03
CA ASP A 10 2.58 8.86 -7.64
C ASP A 10 2.21 7.60 -6.84
N ILE A 11 1.42 6.69 -7.42
CA ILE A 11 1.08 5.40 -6.83
C ILE A 11 2.34 4.53 -6.70
N PHE A 12 3.20 4.48 -7.71
CA PHE A 12 4.45 3.74 -7.67
C PHE A 12 5.38 4.23 -6.55
N LEU A 13 5.48 5.56 -6.36
CA LEU A 13 6.27 6.13 -5.27
C LEU A 13 5.67 5.77 -3.90
N ILE A 14 4.35 5.81 -3.76
CA ILE A 14 3.67 5.40 -2.52
C ILE A 14 3.90 3.92 -2.23
N ASP A 15 3.78 3.05 -3.22
CA ASP A 15 4.04 1.62 -3.11
C ASP A 15 5.50 1.37 -2.69
N SER A 16 6.46 2.11 -3.26
CA SER A 16 7.87 2.02 -2.88
C SER A 16 8.13 2.42 -1.42
N LEU A 17 7.46 3.47 -0.94
CA LEU A 17 7.56 3.88 0.48
C LEU A 17 6.96 2.82 1.41
N ILE A 18 5.85 2.20 1.01
CA ILE A 18 5.22 1.12 1.75
C ILE A 18 6.09 -0.14 1.73
N GLY A 19 6.72 -0.45 0.59
CA GLY A 19 7.71 -1.51 0.44
C GLY A 19 8.87 -1.34 1.42
N PHE A 20 9.41 -0.14 1.54
CA PHE A 20 10.44 0.16 2.55
C PHE A 20 9.98 -0.14 3.99
N VAL A 21 8.73 0.20 4.33
CA VAL A 21 8.17 -0.11 5.66
C VAL A 21 8.01 -1.62 5.86
N ALA A 22 7.59 -2.35 4.83
CA ALA A 22 7.49 -3.80 4.86
C ALA A 22 8.86 -4.47 5.00
N ASP A 23 9.88 -3.97 4.30
CA ASP A 23 11.25 -4.45 4.42
C ASP A 23 11.80 -4.21 5.83
N ALA A 24 11.59 -3.03 6.40
CA ALA A 24 11.96 -2.75 7.79
C ALA A 24 11.27 -3.70 8.77
N ALA A 25 10.03 -4.09 8.49
CA ALA A 25 9.26 -5.03 9.31
C ALA A 25 9.75 -6.49 9.19
N ASN A 26 10.27 -6.89 8.03
CA ASN A 26 10.64 -8.27 7.73
C ASN A 26 12.13 -8.57 7.94
N LEU A 27 13.00 -7.56 7.81
CA LEU A 27 14.47 -7.74 7.83
C LEU A 27 15.13 -7.46 9.18
N GLU A 28 14.35 -7.40 10.27
CA GLU A 28 14.84 -7.09 11.63
C GLU A 28 15.78 -5.88 11.64
N ALA A 29 15.38 -4.81 10.93
CA ALA A 29 16.19 -3.61 10.81
C ALA A 29 16.51 -2.98 12.18
N ASP A 30 17.72 -2.46 12.32
CA ASP A 30 18.17 -1.82 13.56
C ASP A 30 17.38 -0.52 13.82
N ALA A 31 16.62 -0.51 14.92
CA ALA A 31 15.77 0.60 15.30
C ALA A 31 16.56 1.84 15.75
N ASP A 32 17.80 1.69 16.23
CA ASP A 32 18.65 2.82 16.60
C ASP A 32 19.18 3.55 15.35
N ILE A 33 19.28 2.85 14.22
CA ILE A 33 19.74 3.41 12.94
C ILE A 33 18.57 3.94 12.12
N LEU A 34 17.48 3.16 12.00
CA LEU A 34 16.40 3.42 11.05
C LEU A 34 15.07 3.83 11.70
N GLY A 35 14.96 3.83 13.02
CA GLY A 35 13.69 4.03 13.73
C GLY A 35 12.93 5.30 13.37
N GLU A 36 13.62 6.45 13.42
CA GLU A 36 13.00 7.74 13.05
C GLU A 36 12.62 7.79 11.56
N THR A 37 13.46 7.21 10.70
CA THR A 37 13.20 7.12 9.26
C THR A 37 11.97 6.27 8.98
N VAL A 38 11.88 5.07 9.57
CA VAL A 38 10.72 4.17 9.43
C VAL A 38 9.44 4.87 9.89
N LEU A 39 9.46 5.52 11.06
CA LEU A 39 8.30 6.26 11.55
C LEU A 39 7.90 7.40 10.60
N SER A 40 8.87 8.15 10.09
CA SER A 40 8.61 9.23 9.14
C SER A 40 8.04 8.71 7.82
N VAL A 41 8.59 7.63 7.29
CA VAL A 41 8.12 7.00 6.05
C VAL A 41 6.69 6.46 6.23
N ILE A 42 6.37 5.82 7.35
CA ILE A 42 5.00 5.37 7.65
C ILE A 42 4.01 6.55 7.56
N GLN A 43 4.34 7.69 8.20
CA GLN A 43 3.47 8.86 8.22
C GLN A 43 3.31 9.50 6.84
N GLN A 44 4.42 9.60 6.09
CA GLN A 44 4.41 10.15 4.74
C GLN A 44 3.63 9.26 3.77
N ALA A 45 3.87 7.95 3.83
CA ALA A 45 3.15 6.96 3.03
C ALA A 45 1.65 6.97 3.32
N ASP A 46 1.22 6.95 4.59
CA ASP A 46 -0.21 7.01 4.92
C ASP A 46 -0.88 8.30 4.42
N ARG A 47 -0.21 9.44 4.58
CA ARG A 47 -0.74 10.73 4.10
C ARG A 47 -0.83 10.77 2.57
N ALA A 48 0.22 10.35 1.87
CA ALA A 48 0.25 10.34 0.41
C ALA A 48 -0.80 9.36 -0.14
N PHE A 49 -0.90 8.17 0.46
CA PHE A 49 -1.90 7.16 0.16
C PHE A 49 -3.33 7.69 0.26
N ARG A 50 -3.69 8.35 1.38
CA ARG A 50 -5.03 8.92 1.56
C ARG A 50 -5.33 9.99 0.51
N THR A 51 -4.34 10.84 0.23
CA THR A 51 -4.48 11.91 -0.76
C THR A 51 -4.76 11.33 -2.16
N ILE A 52 -3.97 10.36 -2.62
CA ILE A 52 -4.16 9.78 -3.96
C ILE A 52 -5.44 8.94 -4.02
N ARG A 53 -5.80 8.22 -2.94
CA ARG A 53 -7.07 7.49 -2.83
C ARG A 53 -8.25 8.43 -3.02
N GLU A 54 -8.27 9.56 -2.32
CA GLU A 54 -9.34 10.55 -2.44
C GLU A 54 -9.46 11.08 -3.88
N LEU A 55 -8.33 11.36 -4.54
CA LEU A 55 -8.31 11.82 -5.94
C LEU A 55 -8.86 10.77 -6.93
N VAL A 56 -8.44 9.50 -6.79
CA VAL A 56 -8.92 8.40 -7.63
C VAL A 56 -10.41 8.10 -7.39
N LEU A 57 -10.85 8.13 -6.14
CA LEU A 57 -12.26 7.90 -5.80
C LEU A 57 -13.17 9.03 -6.27
N ALA A 58 -12.72 10.29 -6.17
CA ALA A 58 -13.48 11.46 -6.59
C ALA A 58 -13.65 11.57 -8.11
N ASN A 59 -12.77 10.94 -8.90
CA ASN A 59 -12.82 11.00 -10.36
C ASN A 59 -13.30 9.67 -10.98
N SER A 60 -14.62 9.50 -11.10
CA SER A 60 -15.23 8.30 -11.69
C SER A 60 -14.93 8.10 -13.18
N HIS A 61 -14.51 9.15 -13.89
CA HIS A 61 -14.20 9.11 -15.33
C HIS A 61 -12.70 9.02 -15.61
N LEU A 62 -11.88 8.79 -14.58
CA LEU A 62 -10.45 8.61 -14.73
C LEU A 62 -10.18 7.37 -15.61
N VAL A 63 -9.35 7.57 -16.63
CA VAL A 63 -8.83 6.46 -17.44
C VAL A 63 -8.01 5.54 -16.53
N ASP A 64 -8.15 4.23 -16.69
CA ASP A 64 -7.47 3.21 -15.88
C ASP A 64 -7.77 3.28 -14.37
N ARG A 65 -8.89 3.90 -13.98
CA ARG A 65 -9.30 4.02 -12.57
C ARG A 65 -9.28 2.69 -11.83
N ASN A 66 -9.76 1.61 -12.45
CA ASN A 66 -9.79 0.29 -11.83
C ASN A 66 -8.38 -0.25 -11.57
N GLU A 67 -7.45 -0.03 -12.50
CA GLU A 67 -6.04 -0.40 -12.34
C GLU A 67 -5.41 0.38 -11.17
N TYR A 68 -5.65 1.69 -11.09
CA TYR A 68 -5.16 2.51 -9.97
C TYR A 68 -5.76 2.06 -8.63
N LEU A 69 -7.04 1.68 -8.59
CA LEU A 69 -7.66 1.14 -7.39
C LEU A 69 -7.06 -0.22 -6.99
N MET A 70 -6.74 -1.09 -7.95
CA MET A 70 -6.06 -2.35 -7.70
C MET A 70 -4.65 -2.13 -7.14
N LEU A 71 -3.87 -1.23 -7.75
CA LEU A 71 -2.53 -0.87 -7.27
C LEU A 71 -2.58 -0.30 -5.86
N LEU A 72 -3.53 0.60 -5.58
CA LEU A 72 -3.75 1.13 -4.22
C LEU A 72 -4.19 0.03 -3.25
N GLY A 73 -5.03 -0.90 -3.68
CA GLY A 73 -5.46 -2.05 -2.87
C GLY A 73 -4.28 -2.92 -2.45
N ARG A 74 -3.37 -3.21 -3.39
CA ARG A 74 -2.13 -3.95 -3.12
C ARG A 74 -1.22 -3.20 -2.14
N ALA A 75 -0.97 -1.92 -2.38
CA ALA A 75 -0.16 -1.09 -1.48
C ALA A 75 -0.78 -1.05 -0.07
N ALA A 76 -2.10 -0.92 0.05
CA ALA A 76 -2.79 -0.92 1.34
C ALA A 76 -2.65 -2.26 2.07
N ALA A 77 -2.74 -3.39 1.36
CA ALA A 77 -2.53 -4.71 1.94
C ALA A 77 -1.11 -4.84 2.53
N THR A 78 -0.10 -4.42 1.77
CA THR A 78 1.31 -4.42 2.24
C THR A 78 1.48 -3.59 3.50
N MET A 79 0.93 -2.37 3.56
CA MET A 79 1.01 -1.51 4.75
C MET A 79 0.25 -2.12 5.95
N ALA A 80 -0.93 -2.68 5.70
CA ALA A 80 -1.77 -3.31 6.71
C ALA A 80 -1.09 -4.51 7.39
N ASP A 81 -0.23 -5.22 6.66
CA ASP A 81 0.51 -6.39 7.15
C ASP A 81 1.86 -6.02 7.77
N ALA A 82 2.51 -4.96 7.30
CA ALA A 82 3.79 -4.50 7.85
C ALA A 82 3.64 -3.88 9.25
N LEU A 83 2.63 -3.03 9.46
CA LEU A 83 2.46 -2.29 10.72
C LEU A 83 2.28 -3.20 11.96
N PRO A 84 1.47 -4.27 11.94
CA PRO A 84 1.37 -5.20 13.06
C PRO A 84 2.71 -5.85 13.43
N LYS A 85 3.55 -6.16 12.44
CA LYS A 85 4.88 -6.76 12.67
C LYS A 85 5.81 -5.76 13.34
N LEU A 86 5.85 -4.52 12.87
CA LEU A 86 6.65 -3.45 13.49
C LEU A 86 6.23 -3.16 14.94
N LEU A 87 4.93 -3.32 15.25
CA LEU A 87 4.36 -3.12 16.58
C LEU A 87 4.36 -4.35 17.47
N ALA A 88 4.82 -5.51 16.99
CA ALA A 88 4.87 -6.73 17.77
C ALA A 88 5.84 -6.57 18.95
N ALA A 89 5.59 -7.26 20.07
CA ALA A 89 6.38 -7.08 21.29
C ALA A 89 7.86 -7.52 21.13
N ASP A 90 8.12 -8.41 20.19
CA ASP A 90 9.43 -8.94 19.80
C ASP A 90 10.12 -8.14 18.68
N SER A 91 9.45 -7.12 18.13
CA SER A 91 10.03 -6.22 17.13
C SER A 91 11.10 -5.31 17.74
N ALA A 92 12.20 -5.12 17.01
CA ALA A 92 13.24 -4.13 17.32
C ALA A 92 12.67 -2.70 17.45
N PHE A 93 11.56 -2.41 16.75
CA PHE A 93 10.90 -1.11 16.75
C PHE A 93 9.87 -0.92 17.86
N SER A 94 9.54 -1.96 18.63
CA SER A 94 8.46 -1.94 19.62
C SER A 94 8.57 -0.79 20.62
N GLY A 95 9.76 -0.59 21.20
CA GLY A 95 10.02 0.49 22.16
C GLY A 95 9.89 1.88 21.56
N LEU A 96 10.40 2.09 20.35
CA LEU A 96 10.39 3.37 19.65
C LEU A 96 8.97 3.76 19.21
N LEU A 97 8.22 2.79 18.70
CA LEU A 97 6.86 3.01 18.18
C LEU A 97 5.79 3.00 19.27
N GLN A 98 6.10 2.60 20.50
CA GLN A 98 5.13 2.44 21.59
C GLN A 98 4.31 3.72 21.83
N SER A 99 4.94 4.89 21.78
CA SER A 99 4.27 6.19 22.00
C SER A 99 3.26 6.55 20.92
N LYS A 100 3.35 5.89 19.75
CA LYS A 100 2.47 6.08 18.58
C LYS A 100 1.67 4.82 18.23
N ALA A 101 1.73 3.78 19.07
CA ALA A 101 1.18 2.48 18.74
C ALA A 101 -0.32 2.53 18.40
N ASP A 102 -1.10 3.36 19.10
CA ASP A 102 -2.54 3.47 18.84
C ASP A 102 -2.86 4.17 17.50
N ASP A 103 -2.10 5.22 17.18
CA ASP A 103 -2.18 5.89 15.87
C ASP A 103 -1.82 4.92 14.75
N LEU A 104 -0.72 4.17 14.91
CA LEU A 104 -0.24 3.20 13.93
C LEU A 104 -1.20 2.01 13.76
N ARG A 105 -1.84 1.55 14.84
CA ARG A 105 -2.93 0.56 14.76
C ARG A 105 -4.14 1.13 14.02
N ALA A 106 -4.46 2.42 14.19
CA ALA A 106 -5.53 3.06 13.45
C ALA A 106 -5.21 3.14 11.96
N VAL A 107 -3.96 3.44 11.60
CA VAL A 107 -3.47 3.37 10.21
C VAL A 107 -3.64 1.96 9.65
N SER A 108 -3.11 0.93 10.31
CA SER A 108 -3.26 -0.47 9.87
C SER A 108 -4.73 -0.86 9.64
N ARG A 109 -5.63 -0.49 10.56
CA ARG A 109 -7.08 -0.74 10.41
C ARG A 109 -7.68 0.00 9.21
N ALA A 110 -7.29 1.25 8.97
CA ALA A 110 -7.78 2.04 7.85
C ALA A 110 -7.35 1.42 6.50
N HIS A 111 -6.10 0.96 6.39
CA HIS A 111 -5.60 0.26 5.21
C HIS A 111 -6.34 -1.07 4.99
N ARG A 112 -6.56 -1.88 6.04
CA ARG A 112 -7.40 -3.10 5.94
C ARG A 112 -8.83 -2.82 5.50
N GLY A 113 -9.45 -1.78 6.05
CA GLY A 113 -10.80 -1.38 5.66
C GLY A 113 -10.86 -0.99 4.18
N PHE A 114 -9.83 -0.32 3.66
CA PHE A 114 -9.75 -0.01 2.24
C PHE A 114 -9.54 -1.24 1.36
N VAL A 115 -8.71 -2.21 1.76
CA VAL A 115 -8.56 -3.48 1.02
C VAL A 115 -9.92 -4.16 0.84
N GLN A 116 -10.72 -4.23 1.91
CA GLN A 116 -12.07 -4.80 1.86
C GLN A 116 -13.02 -4.01 0.96
N GLU A 117 -12.94 -2.68 0.98
CA GLU A 117 -13.72 -1.80 0.10
C GLU A 117 -13.39 -2.06 -1.37
N ILE A 118 -12.10 -2.18 -1.70
CA ILE A 118 -11.64 -2.42 -3.07
C ILE A 118 -12.04 -3.81 -3.56
N GLN A 119 -11.88 -4.84 -2.74
CA GLN A 119 -12.34 -6.19 -3.07
C GLN A 119 -13.84 -6.20 -3.39
N ALA A 120 -14.67 -5.58 -2.55
CA ALA A 120 -16.10 -5.48 -2.79
C ALA A 120 -16.43 -4.69 -4.08
N LEU A 121 -15.69 -3.62 -4.37
CA LEU A 121 -15.87 -2.84 -5.61
C LEU A 121 -15.51 -3.67 -6.85
N LEU A 122 -14.38 -4.40 -6.82
CA LEU A 122 -13.94 -5.23 -7.94
C LEU A 122 -14.89 -6.40 -8.20
N ASP A 123 -15.36 -7.08 -7.15
CA ASP A 123 -16.33 -8.16 -7.25
C ASP A 123 -17.64 -7.73 -7.93
N THR A 124 -18.06 -6.47 -7.74
CA THR A 124 -19.25 -5.91 -8.41
C THR A 124 -19.01 -5.49 -9.86
N THR A 125 -17.76 -5.28 -10.26
CA THR A 125 -17.40 -4.70 -11.57
C THR A 125 -16.85 -5.73 -12.55
N SER A 126 -16.31 -6.86 -12.07
CA SER A 126 -15.90 -8.01 -12.90
C SER A 126 -15.81 -9.28 -12.05
N PRO A 127 -16.72 -10.26 -12.21
CA PRO A 127 -16.65 -11.52 -11.48
C PRO A 127 -15.46 -12.42 -11.90
N ASP A 128 -14.73 -12.08 -12.95
CA ASP A 128 -13.62 -12.89 -13.51
C ASP A 128 -12.20 -12.43 -13.08
N THR A 129 -12.04 -11.34 -12.33
CA THR A 129 -10.72 -10.77 -11.94
C THR A 129 -10.42 -10.84 -10.43
N ALA A 130 -11.16 -11.66 -9.68
CA ALA A 130 -11.15 -11.68 -8.21
C ALA A 130 -9.90 -12.26 -7.52
N ASN A 131 -8.72 -12.24 -8.15
CA ASN A 131 -7.46 -12.62 -7.51
C ASN A 131 -6.44 -11.47 -7.57
N LEU A 132 -6.36 -10.72 -6.47
CA LEU A 132 -5.28 -9.74 -6.21
C LEU A 132 -3.88 -10.38 -6.14
N ASP A 133 -3.81 -11.72 -6.00
CA ASP A 133 -2.56 -12.49 -5.90
C ASP A 133 -2.06 -13.06 -7.23
N ASP A 134 -2.78 -12.91 -8.34
CA ASP A 134 -2.42 -13.59 -9.60
C ASP A 134 -2.63 -12.71 -10.83
N HIS A 135 -1.67 -11.82 -11.06
CA HIS A 135 -1.52 -11.14 -12.34
C HIS A 135 -0.07 -11.22 -12.82
N VAL A 136 0.34 -12.43 -13.21
CA VAL A 136 1.10 -12.52 -14.45
C VAL A 136 0.06 -12.50 -15.55
N SER A 137 0.01 -11.41 -16.32
CA SER A 137 -0.89 -11.34 -17.47
C SER A 137 -0.58 -12.52 -18.39
N GLY A 138 -1.60 -13.32 -18.75
CA GLY A 138 -1.42 -14.48 -19.63
C GLY A 138 -0.76 -14.13 -20.98
N ASP A 139 -0.83 -12.86 -21.37
CA ASP A 139 -0.16 -12.32 -22.55
C ASP A 139 1.37 -12.16 -22.34
N GLU A 140 1.83 -11.81 -21.14
CA GLU A 140 3.28 -11.69 -20.82
C GLU A 140 3.97 -13.06 -20.72
N LEU A 141 3.25 -14.08 -20.20
CA LEU A 141 3.72 -15.48 -20.19
C LEU A 141 3.86 -16.06 -21.61
N SER A 142 2.99 -15.62 -22.53
CA SER A 142 3.02 -16.06 -23.92
C SER A 142 4.19 -15.46 -24.70
N GLU A 143 4.68 -14.28 -24.30
CA GLU A 143 5.90 -13.69 -24.86
C GLU A 143 7.18 -14.32 -24.29
N LEU A 144 7.20 -14.67 -22.99
CA LEU A 144 8.35 -15.34 -22.37
C LEU A 144 8.60 -16.78 -22.85
N LEU A 145 7.59 -17.45 -23.41
CA LEU A 145 7.70 -18.80 -23.97
C LEU A 145 7.99 -18.82 -25.48
N ARG A 146 8.21 -17.66 -26.10
CA ARG A 146 8.54 -17.52 -27.53
C ARG A 146 10.03 -17.30 -27.82
N GLU A 147 10.89 -17.27 -26.80
CA GLU A 147 12.36 -17.40 -26.95
C GLU A 147 12.82 -18.83 -26.63
#